data_AF-A0A359M9E6-F1
#
_entry.id   AF-A0A359M9E6-F1
#
_cell.length_a   1.000
_cell.length_b   1.000
_cell.length_c   1.000
_cell.angle_alpha   90.00
_cell.angle_beta   90.00
_cell.angle_gamma   90.00
#
_symmetry.space_group_name_H-M   'P 1'
#
loop_
_entity.id
_entity.type
_entity.pdbx_description
1 polymer ?
#
loop_
_entity_poly.entity_id
_entity_poly.type
_entity_poly.pdbx_seq_one_letter_code
_entity_poly.pdbx_strand_id
1 'polypeptide(L)'
;MLKLLKQYKKILIILSFPYIYMMLVLTAPTELSVTAPGGLNQVDDQIVLEGIEMSDNFNTVYVYSYYPLTPFQSWLLAGDETMDINLMTERQKDTSMRDDYLQGQVSKYVSLKTALIKAYELASLEDDSIEIDYHYAGLYVYYRPSRITELEIGDEIVEINGESYLDYAHEDFIMLAYQDEVSFTIKRTHNEEISYVTVDYTYVDSDSRMIFYPNYTIVSAVPSYTFPGLDSVVGGPSGGLVNTLT
;
A
#
# COMPACT_ATOMS: atom_id res chain seq x y z
N MET A 1 30.60 -33.05 26.26
CA MET A 1 30.67 -32.06 25.15
C MET A 1 32.10 -31.73 24.71
N LEU A 2 32.97 -31.19 25.58
CA LEU A 2 34.34 -30.75 25.18
C LEU A 2 35.24 -31.84 24.57
N LYS A 3 35.15 -33.10 25.03
CA LYS A 3 35.90 -34.24 24.46
C LYS A 3 35.42 -34.61 23.04
N LEU A 4 34.11 -34.63 22.80
CA LEU A 4 33.49 -34.87 21.49
C LEU A 4 33.87 -33.79 20.47
N LEU A 5 33.81 -32.51 20.88
CA LEU A 5 34.24 -31.36 20.06
C LEU A 5 35.73 -31.45 19.67
N LYS A 6 36.61 -31.86 20.59
CA LYS A 6 38.03 -32.07 20.26
C LYS A 6 38.26 -33.26 19.34
N GLN A 7 37.51 -34.35 19.52
CA GLN A 7 37.65 -35.58 18.73
C GLN A 7 37.19 -35.41 17.28
N TYR A 8 36.09 -34.69 17.06
CA TYR A 8 35.52 -34.46 15.73
C TYR A 8 35.81 -33.07 15.15
N LYS A 9 36.74 -32.30 15.74
CA LYS A 9 37.06 -30.91 15.35
C LYS A 9 37.23 -30.74 13.84
N LYS A 10 37.97 -31.64 13.19
CA LYS A 10 38.20 -31.58 11.74
C LYS A 10 36.92 -31.79 10.93
N ILE A 11 36.09 -32.76 11.32
CA ILE A 11 34.81 -33.05 10.65
C ILE A 11 33.82 -31.90 10.85
N LEU A 12 33.75 -31.34 12.06
CA LEU A 12 32.92 -30.17 12.35
C LEU A 12 33.33 -28.94 11.54
N ILE A 13 34.63 -28.69 11.38
CA ILE A 13 35.14 -27.61 10.52
C ILE A 13 34.78 -27.88 9.04
N ILE A 14 34.89 -29.12 8.57
CA ILE A 14 34.52 -29.47 7.19
C ILE A 14 33.01 -29.29 6.97
N LEU A 15 32.17 -29.71 7.92
CA LEU A 15 30.71 -29.58 7.84
C LEU A 15 30.21 -28.15 8.10
N SER A 16 31.00 -27.28 8.74
CA SER A 16 30.60 -25.89 8.92
C SER A 16 30.53 -25.13 7.60
N PHE A 17 31.38 -25.45 6.62
CA PHE A 17 31.33 -24.81 5.30
C PHE A 17 30.02 -25.05 4.54
N PRO A 18 29.58 -26.29 4.28
CA PRO A 18 28.29 -26.54 3.62
C PRO A 18 27.11 -26.05 4.45
N TYR A 19 27.21 -26.09 5.79
CA TYR A 19 26.18 -25.52 6.66
C TYR A 19 26.03 -24.00 6.49
N ILE A 20 27.14 -23.26 6.51
CA ILE A 20 27.13 -21.80 6.28
C ILE A 20 26.65 -21.49 4.87
N TYR A 21 27.11 -22.24 3.86
CA TYR A 21 26.66 -22.06 2.48
C TYR A 21 25.15 -22.28 2.33
N MET A 22 24.62 -23.35 2.92
CA MET A 22 23.18 -23.64 2.92
C MET A 22 22.40 -22.55 3.66
N MET A 23 22.92 -22.04 4.78
CA MET A 23 22.31 -20.91 5.49
C MET A 23 22.22 -19.69 4.57
N LEU A 24 23.29 -19.33 3.87
CA LEU A 24 23.29 -18.22 2.91
C LEU A 24 22.26 -18.42 1.78
N VAL A 25 22.20 -19.62 1.19
CA VAL A 25 21.23 -19.95 0.13
C VAL A 25 19.78 -19.86 0.62
N LEU A 26 19.52 -20.15 1.90
CA LEU A 26 18.20 -20.14 2.49
C LEU A 26 17.77 -18.77 3.05
N THR A 27 18.71 -17.88 3.41
CA THR A 27 18.39 -16.63 4.11
C THR A 27 18.88 -15.36 3.43
N ALA A 28 19.86 -15.42 2.53
CA ALA A 28 20.38 -14.22 1.88
C ALA A 28 19.33 -13.68 0.89
N PRO A 29 18.90 -12.41 0.99
CA PRO A 29 18.00 -11.82 0.02
C PRO A 29 18.70 -11.59 -1.31
N THR A 30 17.97 -11.76 -2.40
CA THR A 30 18.37 -11.40 -3.77
C THR A 30 17.59 -10.16 -4.22
N GLU A 31 17.93 -9.61 -5.38
CA GLU A 31 17.20 -8.50 -6.00
C GLU A 31 16.03 -8.98 -6.89
N LEU A 32 15.48 -10.16 -6.58
CA LEU A 32 14.37 -10.76 -7.32
C LEU A 32 13.06 -10.59 -6.55
N SER A 33 12.01 -10.29 -7.30
CA SER A 33 10.62 -10.33 -6.88
C SER A 33 9.90 -11.46 -7.62
N VAL A 34 8.77 -11.86 -7.09
CA VAL A 34 7.88 -12.79 -7.79
C VAL A 34 6.43 -12.44 -7.56
N THR A 35 5.66 -12.64 -8.61
CA THR A 35 4.22 -12.60 -8.60
C THR A 35 3.70 -14.00 -8.81
N ALA A 36 2.95 -14.49 -7.82
CA ALA A 36 2.29 -15.78 -7.84
C ALA A 36 0.79 -15.61 -8.07
N PRO A 37 0.13 -16.60 -8.70
CA PRO A 37 -1.31 -16.59 -8.87
C PRO A 37 -1.99 -16.56 -7.49
N GLY A 38 -2.97 -15.68 -7.34
CA GLY A 38 -3.83 -15.66 -6.17
C GLY A 38 -5.18 -16.29 -6.48
N GLY A 39 -6.25 -15.64 -6.03
CA GLY A 39 -7.61 -16.15 -6.17
C GLY A 39 -8.64 -15.05 -6.38
N LEU A 40 -9.88 -15.39 -6.09
CA LEU A 40 -11.02 -14.48 -6.16
C LEU A 40 -11.44 -14.07 -4.75
N ASN A 41 -11.74 -12.78 -4.56
CA ASN A 41 -12.42 -12.26 -3.39
C ASN A 41 -13.76 -11.67 -3.83
N GLN A 42 -14.83 -12.03 -3.13
CA GLN A 42 -16.15 -11.44 -3.34
C GLN A 42 -16.14 -9.97 -2.89
N VAL A 43 -16.99 -9.17 -3.55
CA VAL A 43 -16.99 -7.71 -3.46
C VAL A 43 -18.12 -7.19 -2.56
N ASP A 44 -19.20 -7.98 -2.41
CA ASP A 44 -20.37 -7.71 -1.58
C ASP A 44 -20.04 -7.42 -0.10
N ASP A 45 -19.00 -8.07 0.44
CA ASP A 45 -18.55 -7.87 1.81
C ASP A 45 -17.63 -6.63 2.00
N GLN A 46 -17.37 -5.83 0.96
CA GLN A 46 -16.45 -4.69 1.05
C GLN A 46 -17.13 -3.37 1.44
N ILE A 47 -18.32 -3.12 0.87
CA ILE A 47 -19.14 -1.94 1.08
C ILE A 47 -20.57 -2.41 1.32
N VAL A 48 -21.13 -2.03 2.47
CA VAL A 48 -22.53 -2.36 2.80
C VAL A 48 -23.33 -1.07 2.86
N LEU A 49 -24.36 -0.97 2.02
CA LEU A 49 -25.31 0.13 1.98
C LEU A 49 -26.57 -0.23 2.77
N GLU A 50 -27.08 0.69 3.58
CA GLU A 50 -28.26 0.43 4.40
C GLU A 50 -29.51 0.24 3.54
N GLY A 51 -30.14 -0.93 3.65
CA GLY A 51 -31.38 -1.26 2.96
C GLY A 51 -31.22 -1.69 1.49
N ILE A 52 -29.98 -1.90 1.02
CA ILE A 52 -29.69 -2.35 -0.35
C ILE A 52 -28.93 -3.68 -0.29
N GLU A 53 -29.42 -4.69 -1.01
CA GLU A 53 -28.70 -5.94 -1.21
C GLU A 53 -27.83 -5.84 -2.47
N MET A 54 -26.52 -6.00 -2.29
CA MET A 54 -25.54 -5.98 -3.38
C MET A 54 -25.54 -7.33 -4.14
N SER A 55 -25.21 -7.29 -5.42
CA SER A 55 -25.09 -8.51 -6.25
C SER A 55 -23.85 -9.33 -5.89
N ASP A 56 -24.03 -10.64 -5.66
CA ASP A 56 -22.99 -11.60 -5.30
C ASP A 56 -22.11 -12.07 -6.49
N ASN A 57 -22.38 -11.54 -7.69
CA ASN A 57 -21.76 -12.00 -8.94
C ASN A 57 -20.42 -11.33 -9.26
N PHE A 58 -20.02 -10.35 -8.45
CA PHE A 58 -18.81 -9.56 -8.68
C PHE A 58 -17.66 -10.05 -7.81
N ASN A 59 -16.53 -10.32 -8.46
CA ASN A 59 -15.33 -10.81 -7.83
C ASN A 59 -14.13 -9.96 -8.24
N THR A 60 -13.19 -9.80 -7.31
CA THR A 60 -11.88 -9.19 -7.57
C THR A 60 -10.83 -10.28 -7.61
N VAL A 61 -9.88 -10.15 -8.55
CA VAL A 61 -8.72 -11.02 -8.60
C VAL A 61 -7.63 -10.41 -7.74
N TYR A 62 -7.02 -11.22 -6.89
CA TYR A 62 -5.79 -10.85 -6.18
C TYR A 62 -4.64 -11.74 -6.64
N VAL A 63 -3.42 -11.24 -6.43
CA VAL A 63 -2.17 -11.96 -6.68
C VAL A 63 -1.29 -11.87 -5.44
N TYR A 64 -0.40 -12.84 -5.25
CA TYR A 64 0.60 -12.76 -4.19
C TYR A 64 1.88 -12.18 -4.77
N SER A 65 2.35 -11.08 -4.21
CA SER A 65 3.66 -10.52 -4.53
C SER A 65 4.56 -10.61 -3.31
N TYR A 66 5.76 -11.17 -3.50
CA TYR A 66 6.74 -11.30 -2.42
C TYR A 66 8.15 -10.97 -2.93
N TYR A 67 8.83 -10.13 -2.16
CA TYR A 67 10.19 -9.68 -2.40
C TYR A 67 10.80 -9.19 -1.07
N PRO A 68 12.13 -9.31 -0.90
CA PRO A 68 13.08 -9.99 -1.79
C PRO A 68 13.00 -11.53 -1.69
N LEU A 69 13.34 -12.23 -2.77
CA LEU A 69 13.49 -13.69 -2.76
C LEU A 69 14.87 -14.14 -2.29
N THR A 70 14.98 -15.32 -1.69
CA THR A 70 16.27 -15.99 -1.48
C THR A 70 16.68 -16.81 -2.70
N PRO A 71 17.98 -17.15 -2.89
CA PRO A 71 18.41 -18.00 -3.99
C PRO A 71 17.66 -19.34 -4.04
N PHE A 72 17.37 -19.92 -2.88
CA PHE A 72 16.58 -21.15 -2.81
C PHE A 72 15.15 -20.96 -3.32
N GLN A 73 14.47 -19.89 -2.88
CA GLN A 73 13.10 -19.60 -3.32
C GLN A 73 13.05 -19.33 -4.82
N SER A 74 13.98 -18.53 -5.34
CA SER A 74 14.11 -18.26 -6.77
C SER A 74 14.27 -19.55 -7.57
N TRP A 75 15.17 -20.44 -7.14
CA TRP A 75 15.38 -21.73 -7.82
C TRP A 75 14.15 -22.64 -7.74
N LEU A 76 13.49 -22.70 -6.59
CA LEU A 76 12.29 -23.53 -6.39
C LEU A 76 11.12 -23.06 -7.28
N LEU A 77 10.94 -21.75 -7.41
CA LEU A 77 9.82 -21.15 -8.14
C LEU A 77 10.07 -21.05 -9.64
N ALA A 78 11.32 -21.00 -10.09
CA ALA A 78 11.66 -20.87 -11.51
C ALA A 78 11.19 -22.06 -12.38
N GLY A 79 10.81 -23.19 -11.77
CA GLY A 79 10.26 -24.35 -12.46
C GLY A 79 8.76 -24.31 -12.69
N ASP A 80 8.05 -23.32 -12.15
CA ASP A 80 6.59 -23.19 -12.26
C ASP A 80 6.22 -22.08 -13.25
N GLU A 81 5.55 -22.42 -14.35
CA GLU A 81 5.13 -21.48 -15.39
C GLU A 81 4.07 -20.47 -14.91
N THR A 82 3.41 -20.73 -13.78
CA THR A 82 2.43 -19.82 -13.19
C THR A 82 3.07 -18.73 -12.34
N MET A 83 4.35 -18.89 -12.00
CA MET A 83 5.11 -17.95 -11.17
C MET A 83 5.93 -17.02 -12.06
N ASP A 84 5.77 -15.72 -11.89
CA ASP A 84 6.51 -14.73 -12.66
C ASP A 84 7.62 -14.09 -11.81
N ILE A 85 8.87 -14.48 -12.06
CA ILE A 85 10.04 -13.99 -11.34
C ILE A 85 10.69 -12.85 -12.13
N ASN A 86 10.78 -11.69 -11.51
CA ASN A 86 11.30 -10.47 -12.12
C ASN A 86 12.40 -9.84 -11.25
N LEU A 87 13.15 -8.91 -11.84
CA LEU A 87 14.02 -8.03 -11.05
C LEU A 87 13.16 -7.04 -10.26
N MET A 88 13.55 -6.78 -9.02
CA MET A 88 12.91 -5.75 -8.20
C MET A 88 13.08 -4.38 -8.86
N THR A 89 11.99 -3.60 -8.86
CA THR A 89 12.04 -2.18 -9.23
C THR A 89 12.82 -1.37 -8.21
N GLU A 90 13.25 -0.16 -8.57
CA GLU A 90 13.97 0.74 -7.65
C GLU A 90 13.18 0.99 -6.36
N ARG A 91 11.87 1.26 -6.48
CA ARG A 91 10.97 1.40 -5.34
C ARG A 91 10.90 0.16 -4.46
N GLN A 92 10.83 -1.03 -5.05
CA GLN A 92 10.77 -2.29 -4.30
C GLN A 92 12.06 -2.55 -3.52
N LYS A 93 13.20 -2.11 -4.05
CA LYS A 93 14.48 -2.19 -3.33
C LYS A 93 14.55 -1.18 -2.17
N ASP A 94 13.82 -0.09 -2.28
CA ASP A 94 13.79 1.00 -1.30
C ASP A 94 12.64 0.89 -0.28
N THR A 95 11.79 -0.14 -0.37
CA THR A 95 10.63 -0.30 0.53
C THR A 95 10.79 -1.50 1.45
N SER A 96 10.27 -1.36 2.68
CA SER A 96 10.17 -2.48 3.61
C SER A 96 8.84 -3.22 3.43
N MET A 97 8.75 -4.45 3.94
CA MET A 97 7.48 -5.20 3.98
C MET A 97 6.35 -4.43 4.69
N ARG A 98 6.68 -3.62 5.71
CA ARG A 98 5.70 -2.75 6.38
C ARG A 98 5.22 -1.65 5.42
N ASP A 99 6.14 -1.02 4.70
CA ASP A 99 5.81 0.02 3.73
C ASP A 99 4.93 -0.52 2.60
N ASP A 100 5.20 -1.73 2.11
CA ASP A 100 4.39 -2.39 1.08
C ASP A 100 2.98 -2.71 1.56
N TYR A 101 2.86 -3.20 2.79
CA TYR A 101 1.56 -3.43 3.42
C TYR A 101 0.77 -2.12 3.54
N LEU A 102 1.39 -1.05 4.04
CA LEU A 102 0.75 0.26 4.17
C LEU A 102 0.34 0.83 2.80
N GLN A 103 1.18 0.68 1.78
CA GLN A 103 0.84 1.03 0.39
C GLN A 103 -0.42 0.30 -0.08
N GLY A 104 -0.49 -1.01 0.16
CA GLY A 104 -1.65 -1.84 -0.13
C GLY A 104 -2.91 -1.33 0.56
N GLN A 105 -2.82 -0.98 1.85
CA GLN A 105 -3.97 -0.48 2.62
C GLN A 105 -4.42 0.91 2.14
N VAL A 106 -3.48 1.85 1.91
CA VAL A 106 -3.80 3.20 1.42
C VAL A 106 -4.46 3.13 0.04
N SER A 107 -3.89 2.36 -0.89
CA SER A 107 -4.46 2.21 -2.24
C SER A 107 -5.85 1.59 -2.23
N LYS A 108 -6.08 0.59 -1.36
CA LYS A 108 -7.41 0.00 -1.15
C LYS A 108 -8.39 1.02 -0.60
N TYR A 109 -8.01 1.74 0.45
CA TYR A 109 -8.84 2.74 1.11
C TYR A 109 -9.29 3.83 0.14
N VAL A 110 -8.34 4.42 -0.58
CA VAL A 110 -8.63 5.47 -1.57
C VAL A 110 -9.50 4.93 -2.70
N SER A 111 -9.22 3.72 -3.19
CA SER A 111 -10.01 3.11 -4.27
C SER A 111 -11.47 2.88 -3.86
N LEU A 112 -11.71 2.30 -2.67
CA LEU A 112 -13.06 2.07 -2.15
C LEU A 112 -13.82 3.38 -1.91
N LYS A 113 -13.18 4.38 -1.31
CA LYS A 113 -13.79 5.71 -1.13
C LYS A 113 -14.15 6.37 -2.45
N THR A 114 -13.23 6.35 -3.41
CA THR A 114 -13.44 6.97 -4.73
C THR A 114 -14.57 6.27 -5.46
N ALA A 115 -14.62 4.94 -5.40
CA ALA A 115 -15.70 4.15 -5.95
C ALA A 115 -17.06 4.51 -5.34
N LEU A 116 -17.13 4.55 -4.01
CA LEU A 116 -18.35 4.94 -3.30
C LEU A 116 -18.81 6.34 -3.73
N ILE A 117 -17.91 7.32 -3.73
CA ILE A 117 -18.24 8.69 -4.16
C ILE A 117 -18.81 8.70 -5.58
N LYS A 118 -18.15 8.02 -6.52
CA LYS A 118 -18.62 7.96 -7.90
C LYS A 118 -19.94 7.20 -8.07
N ALA A 119 -20.16 6.14 -7.29
CA ALA A 119 -21.42 5.43 -7.31
C ALA A 119 -22.59 6.34 -6.88
N TYR A 120 -22.44 7.08 -5.78
CA TYR A 120 -23.46 8.02 -5.31
C TYR A 120 -23.68 9.19 -6.29
N GLU A 121 -22.60 9.77 -6.83
CA GLU A 121 -22.70 10.84 -7.84
C GLU A 121 -23.45 10.41 -9.08
N LEU A 122 -23.29 9.15 -9.52
CA LEU A 122 -23.99 8.63 -10.69
C LEU A 122 -25.44 8.25 -10.35
N ALA A 123 -25.67 7.68 -9.17
CA ALA A 123 -27.01 7.30 -8.72
C ALA A 123 -27.91 8.52 -8.48
N SER A 124 -27.35 9.63 -7.97
CA SER A 124 -28.10 10.87 -7.75
C SER A 124 -28.57 11.54 -9.04
N LEU A 125 -28.00 11.19 -10.21
CA LEU A 125 -28.49 11.64 -11.51
C LEU A 125 -29.83 10.99 -11.89
N GLU A 126 -30.13 9.82 -11.33
CA GLU A 126 -31.36 9.05 -11.59
C GLU A 126 -32.36 9.18 -10.44
N ASP A 127 -31.89 9.32 -9.19
CA ASP A 127 -32.71 9.47 -7.99
C ASP A 127 -32.17 10.56 -7.05
N ASP A 128 -32.86 11.70 -7.01
CA ASP A 128 -32.52 12.86 -6.16
C ASP A 128 -32.55 12.55 -4.65
N SER A 129 -33.11 11.41 -4.22
CA SER A 129 -33.09 11.00 -2.80
C SER A 129 -31.74 10.42 -2.35
N ILE A 130 -30.86 10.12 -3.30
CA ILE A 130 -29.51 9.63 -3.05
C ILE A 130 -28.56 10.84 -3.04
N GLU A 131 -27.93 11.09 -1.90
CA GLU A 131 -27.05 12.24 -1.70
C GLU A 131 -25.74 11.82 -1.06
N ILE A 132 -24.65 12.47 -1.46
CA ILE A 132 -23.34 12.34 -0.82
C ILE A 132 -22.71 13.73 -0.65
N ASP A 133 -22.27 14.04 0.56
CA ASP A 133 -21.49 15.22 0.86
C ASP A 133 -20.05 14.82 1.19
N TYR A 134 -19.10 15.36 0.44
CA TYR A 134 -17.69 15.06 0.60
C TYR A 134 -16.84 16.26 0.20
N HIS A 135 -15.63 16.35 0.76
CA HIS A 135 -14.67 17.38 0.40
C HIS A 135 -13.26 16.80 0.27
N TYR A 136 -12.45 17.48 -0.53
CA TYR A 136 -11.01 17.23 -0.61
C TYR A 136 -10.35 17.61 0.70
N ALA A 137 -9.50 16.74 1.25
CA ALA A 137 -8.87 16.86 2.57
C ALA A 137 -7.34 16.70 2.50
N GLY A 138 -6.74 17.03 1.34
CA GLY A 138 -5.29 16.96 1.12
C GLY A 138 -4.83 15.65 0.46
N LEU A 139 -3.61 15.22 0.77
CA LEU A 139 -2.97 14.07 0.10
C LEU A 139 -2.59 12.98 1.10
N TYR A 140 -2.72 11.73 0.69
CA TYR A 140 -2.08 10.59 1.35
C TYR A 140 -0.71 10.31 0.75
N VAL A 141 0.30 10.10 1.59
CA VAL A 141 1.61 9.59 1.15
C VAL A 141 1.45 8.12 0.74
N TYR A 142 1.60 7.81 -0.55
CA TYR A 142 1.62 6.44 -1.06
C TYR A 142 3.04 5.87 -1.07
N TYR A 143 4.03 6.67 -1.48
CA TYR A 143 5.43 6.24 -1.49
C TYR A 143 6.33 7.38 -1.03
N ARG A 144 7.37 7.02 -0.25
CA ARG A 144 8.44 7.91 0.19
C ARG A 144 9.79 7.20 0.14
N PRO A 145 10.89 7.89 -0.22
CA PRO A 145 12.23 7.33 -0.15
C PRO A 145 12.62 6.84 1.25
N SER A 146 13.27 5.68 1.36
CA SER A 146 13.58 5.03 2.65
C SER A 146 14.38 5.91 3.61
N ARG A 147 15.20 6.81 3.07
CA ARG A 147 16.02 7.76 3.85
C ARG A 147 15.21 8.76 4.67
N ILE A 148 13.96 9.04 4.28
CA ILE A 148 13.09 9.98 4.98
C ILE A 148 12.32 9.19 6.02
N THR A 149 12.73 9.30 7.28
CA THR A 149 12.14 8.51 8.38
C THR A 149 10.99 9.22 9.08
N GLU A 150 10.89 10.53 8.85
CA GLU A 150 9.92 11.44 9.44
C GLU A 150 8.55 11.31 8.76
N LEU A 151 8.51 10.82 7.52
CA LEU A 151 7.30 10.52 6.75
C LEU A 151 6.96 9.03 6.82
N GLU A 152 5.70 8.74 7.09
CA GLU A 152 5.15 7.39 7.01
C GLU A 152 4.14 7.28 5.86
N ILE A 153 4.01 6.08 5.31
CA ILE A 153 3.00 5.80 4.28
C ILE A 153 1.62 5.84 4.93
N GLY A 154 0.71 6.58 4.31
CA GLY A 154 -0.62 6.89 4.85
C GLY A 154 -0.70 8.20 5.64
N ASP A 155 0.41 8.94 5.82
CA ASP A 155 0.36 10.29 6.38
C ASP A 155 -0.53 11.23 5.54
N GLU A 156 -1.32 12.07 6.23
CA GLU A 156 -2.19 13.08 5.61
C GLU A 156 -1.46 14.42 5.49
N ILE A 157 -1.14 14.84 4.27
CA ILE A 157 -0.56 16.15 3.99
C ILE A 157 -1.67 17.17 3.80
N VAL A 158 -1.67 18.20 4.64
CA VAL A 158 -2.68 19.27 4.64
C VAL A 158 -2.11 20.63 4.20
N GLU A 159 -0.79 20.82 4.27
CA GLU A 159 -0.16 22.02 3.72
C GLU A 159 1.16 21.66 3.03
N ILE A 160 1.50 22.41 1.99
CA ILE A 160 2.77 22.28 1.26
C ILE A 160 3.36 23.68 1.13
N ASN A 161 4.56 23.91 1.64
CA ASN A 161 5.23 25.23 1.62
C ASN A 161 4.40 26.35 2.25
N GLY A 162 3.55 26.01 3.24
CA GLY A 162 2.62 26.94 3.89
C GLY A 162 1.32 27.20 3.11
N GLU A 163 1.15 26.63 1.93
CA GLU A 163 -0.09 26.65 1.15
C GLU A 163 -1.04 25.56 1.65
N SER A 164 -2.28 25.91 2.01
CA SER A 164 -3.26 24.95 2.53
C SER A 164 -3.99 24.22 1.40
N TYR A 165 -4.33 22.94 1.60
CA TYR A 165 -5.13 22.18 0.63
C TYR A 165 -6.49 22.82 0.31
N LEU A 166 -7.03 23.64 1.23
CA LEU A 166 -8.34 24.29 1.09
C LEU A 166 -8.40 25.30 -0.06
N ASP A 167 -7.25 25.86 -0.43
CA ASP A 167 -7.15 26.91 -1.45
C ASP A 167 -6.92 26.34 -2.87
N TYR A 168 -6.83 25.00 -2.99
CA TYR A 168 -6.40 24.33 -4.21
C TYR A 168 -7.32 23.18 -4.63
N ALA A 169 -7.48 23.02 -5.95
CA ALA A 169 -7.91 21.75 -6.50
C ALA A 169 -6.83 20.69 -6.30
N HIS A 170 -7.20 19.41 -6.33
CA HIS A 170 -6.28 18.30 -6.11
C HIS A 170 -5.08 18.35 -7.07
N GLU A 171 -5.33 18.60 -8.36
CA GLU A 171 -4.33 18.63 -9.42
C GLU A 171 -3.30 19.75 -9.20
N ASP A 172 -3.73 20.89 -8.69
CA ASP A 172 -2.81 22.00 -8.42
C ASP A 172 -2.04 21.77 -7.11
N PHE A 173 -2.69 21.20 -6.10
CA PHE A 173 -2.04 20.91 -4.81
C PHE A 173 -0.95 19.83 -4.95
N ILE A 174 -1.19 18.77 -5.73
CA ILE A 174 -0.17 17.73 -5.95
C ILE A 174 1.04 18.26 -6.73
N MET A 175 0.87 19.27 -7.57
CA MET A 175 1.99 19.90 -8.28
C MET A 175 2.94 20.64 -7.33
N LEU A 176 2.43 21.18 -6.22
CA LEU A 176 3.29 21.74 -5.17
C LEU A 176 4.19 20.66 -4.55
N ALA A 177 3.69 19.44 -4.38
CA ALA A 177 4.43 18.32 -3.80
C ALA A 177 5.57 17.79 -4.69
N TYR A 178 5.55 18.11 -5.99
CA TYR A 178 6.55 17.65 -6.96
C TYR A 178 7.70 18.65 -7.19
N GLN A 179 7.73 19.76 -6.46
CA GLN A 179 8.89 20.66 -6.46
C GLN A 179 10.09 19.97 -5.79
N ASP A 180 11.30 20.42 -6.14
CA ASP A 180 12.53 19.78 -5.65
C ASP A 180 12.79 20.07 -4.16
N GLU A 181 12.31 21.20 -3.64
CA GLU A 181 12.36 21.55 -2.22
C GLU A 181 10.94 21.87 -1.74
N VAL A 182 10.46 21.10 -0.77
CA VAL A 182 9.11 21.21 -0.23
C VAL A 182 9.08 20.99 1.27
N SER A 183 8.18 21.69 1.96
CA SER A 183 7.88 21.51 3.37
C SER A 183 6.46 21.01 3.52
N PHE A 184 6.28 19.81 4.06
CA PHE A 184 4.97 19.19 4.25
C PHE A 184 4.48 19.40 5.67
N THR A 185 3.28 19.97 5.85
CA THR A 185 2.55 19.89 7.12
C THR A 185 1.66 18.66 7.11
N ILE A 186 1.95 17.73 8.01
CA ILE A 186 1.28 16.44 8.13
C ILE A 186 0.33 16.48 9.31
N LYS A 187 -0.90 16.04 9.08
CA LYS A 187 -1.89 15.79 10.12
C LYS A 187 -1.82 14.32 10.53
N ARG A 188 -1.52 14.05 11.80
CA ARG A 188 -1.58 12.70 12.38
C ARG A 188 -2.64 12.64 13.47
N THR A 189 -3.48 11.62 13.41
CA THR A 189 -4.48 11.35 14.44
C THR A 189 -4.06 10.12 15.22
N HIS A 190 -3.76 10.28 16.51
CA HIS A 190 -3.38 9.18 17.39
C HIS A 190 -4.23 9.24 18.67
N ASN A 191 -5.01 8.19 18.93
CA ASN A 191 -5.94 8.13 20.08
C ASN A 191 -6.83 9.39 20.21
N GLU A 192 -7.42 9.84 19.10
CA GLU A 192 -8.29 11.04 19.02
C GLU A 192 -7.56 12.39 19.21
N GLU A 193 -6.26 12.40 19.46
CA GLU A 193 -5.44 13.61 19.45
C GLU A 193 -4.90 13.88 18.04
N ILE A 194 -5.14 15.09 17.56
CA ILE A 194 -4.61 15.58 16.28
C ILE A 194 -3.29 16.31 16.57
N SER A 195 -2.22 15.84 15.93
CA SER A 195 -0.93 16.53 15.92
C SER A 195 -0.55 16.94 14.50
N TYR A 196 0.17 18.05 14.41
CA TYR A 196 0.71 18.57 13.16
C TYR A 196 2.23 18.50 13.21
N VAL A 197 2.84 17.92 12.19
CA VAL A 197 4.28 17.77 12.07
C VAL A 197 4.72 18.32 10.73
N THR A 198 5.71 19.22 10.74
CA THR A 198 6.32 19.73 9.52
C THR A 198 7.54 18.90 9.15
N VAL A 199 7.63 18.46 7.90
CA VAL A 199 8.76 17.70 7.37
C VAL A 199 9.26 18.34 6.09
N ASP A 200 10.53 18.73 6.10
CA ASP A 200 11.20 19.27 4.92
C ASP A 200 11.77 18.12 4.06
N TYR A 201 11.50 18.20 2.77
CA TYR A 201 11.96 17.25 1.77
C TYR A 201 12.70 17.98 0.65
N THR A 202 13.89 17.45 0.33
CA THR A 202 14.65 17.82 -0.86
C THR A 202 14.78 16.59 -1.75
N TYR A 203 14.34 16.68 -2.99
CA TYR A 203 14.49 15.65 -4.00
C TYR A 203 15.98 15.46 -4.35
N VAL A 204 16.38 14.21 -4.51
CA VAL A 204 17.73 13.82 -4.93
C VAL A 204 17.56 12.87 -6.11
N ASP A 205 18.33 13.09 -7.19
CA ASP A 205 18.23 12.30 -8.44
C ASP A 205 18.43 10.78 -8.27
N SER A 206 19.03 10.35 -7.16
CA SER A 206 19.17 8.93 -6.82
C SER A 206 17.87 8.28 -6.35
N ASP A 207 16.85 9.06 -6.00
CA ASP A 207 15.62 8.57 -5.39
C ASP A 207 14.50 8.48 -6.42
N SER A 208 13.66 7.46 -6.29
CA SER A 208 12.35 7.50 -6.92
C SER A 208 11.52 8.66 -6.33
N ARG A 209 10.78 9.38 -7.18
CA ARG A 209 9.88 10.45 -6.72
C ARG A 209 8.80 9.89 -5.78
N MET A 210 8.45 10.69 -4.77
CA MET A 210 7.31 10.42 -3.91
C MET A 210 6.03 10.27 -4.73
N ILE A 211 5.10 9.45 -4.26
CA ILE A 211 3.78 9.30 -4.89
C ILE A 211 2.72 9.59 -3.85
N PHE A 212 1.68 10.29 -4.29
CA PHE A 212 0.57 10.71 -3.45
C PHE A 212 -0.76 10.24 -4.04
N TYR A 213 -1.73 10.01 -3.15
CA TYR A 213 -3.13 9.82 -3.53
C TYR A 213 -3.99 10.96 -2.99
N PRO A 214 -5.06 11.36 -3.69
CA PRO A 214 -6.01 12.32 -3.14
C PRO A 214 -6.71 11.74 -1.90
N ASN A 215 -6.85 12.58 -0.87
CA ASN A 215 -7.69 12.28 0.28
C ASN A 215 -9.03 13.01 0.13
N TYR A 216 -10.12 12.25 0.07
CA TYR A 216 -11.48 12.78 0.15
C TYR A 216 -12.13 12.31 1.45
N THR A 217 -12.71 13.24 2.18
CA THR A 217 -13.48 12.95 3.40
C THR A 217 -14.96 13.06 3.09
N ILE A 218 -15.69 11.97 3.33
CA ILE A 218 -17.15 11.92 3.22
C ILE A 218 -17.73 12.38 4.55
N VAL A 219 -18.56 13.41 4.51
CA VAL A 219 -19.20 14.05 5.67
C VAL A 219 -20.53 13.37 5.96
N SER A 220 -21.32 13.11 4.92
CA SER A 220 -22.60 12.41 5.01
C SER A 220 -22.92 11.69 3.70
N ALA A 221 -23.76 10.66 3.79
CA ALA A 221 -24.29 9.94 2.65
C ALA A 221 -25.68 9.38 2.99
N VAL A 222 -26.59 9.44 2.03
CA VAL A 222 -27.93 8.85 2.09
C VAL A 222 -28.13 8.00 0.83
N PRO A 223 -28.37 6.69 0.95
CA PRO A 223 -28.43 5.88 2.18
C PRO A 223 -27.09 5.83 2.93
N SER A 224 -27.08 5.39 4.19
CA SER A 224 -25.85 5.26 4.97
C SER A 224 -25.01 4.06 4.49
N TYR A 225 -23.71 4.07 4.76
CA TYR A 225 -22.78 3.02 4.35
C TYR A 225 -21.84 2.58 5.48
N THR A 226 -21.28 1.39 5.33
CA THR A 226 -20.17 0.90 6.15
C THR A 226 -19.08 0.27 5.28
N PHE A 227 -17.84 0.24 5.79
CA PHE A 227 -16.66 -0.30 5.09
C PHE A 227 -16.04 -1.51 5.81
N PRO A 228 -16.76 -2.64 5.95
CA PRO A 228 -16.20 -3.85 6.55
C PRO A 228 -14.95 -4.36 5.79
N GLY A 229 -14.83 -4.07 4.49
CA GLY A 229 -13.69 -4.47 3.67
C GLY A 229 -12.34 -3.85 4.07
N LEU A 230 -12.30 -2.84 4.92
CA LEU A 230 -11.03 -2.24 5.39
C LEU A 230 -10.32 -3.10 6.44
N ASP A 231 -11.06 -3.95 7.16
CA ASP A 231 -10.54 -4.85 8.19
C ASP A 231 -10.01 -6.15 7.57
N SER A 232 -9.04 -6.04 6.65
CA SER A 232 -8.43 -7.21 6.01
C SER A 232 -6.94 -7.01 5.78
N VAL A 233 -6.22 -8.13 5.70
CA VAL A 233 -4.80 -8.18 5.32
C VAL A 233 -4.57 -8.04 3.81
N VAL A 234 -5.64 -7.98 3.01
CA VAL A 234 -5.57 -7.83 1.56
C VAL A 234 -5.64 -6.34 1.21
N GLY A 235 -4.58 -5.84 0.58
CA GLY A 235 -4.49 -4.49 0.05
C GLY A 235 -4.62 -4.43 -1.49
N GLY A 236 -4.59 -3.22 -2.03
CA GLY A 236 -4.59 -2.96 -3.47
C GLY A 236 -5.88 -2.31 -3.98
N PRO A 237 -5.81 -1.60 -5.13
CA PRO A 237 -6.90 -0.77 -5.61
C PRO A 237 -7.98 -1.50 -6.42
N SER A 238 -7.79 -2.79 -6.75
CA SER A 238 -8.65 -3.51 -7.72
C SER A 238 -10.12 -3.64 -7.28
N GLY A 239 -10.39 -3.60 -5.98
CA GLY A 239 -11.74 -3.67 -5.42
C GLY A 239 -12.64 -2.49 -5.75
N GLY A 240 -12.11 -1.26 -5.74
CA GLY A 240 -12.94 -0.07 -5.85
C GLY A 240 -13.74 0.00 -7.16
N LEU A 241 -13.10 -0.17 -8.31
CA LEU A 241 -13.81 -0.07 -9.60
C LEU A 241 -14.93 -1.13 -9.74
N VAL A 242 -14.74 -2.33 -9.21
CA VAL A 242 -15.78 -3.37 -9.30
C VAL A 242 -16.97 -3.01 -8.41
N ASN A 243 -16.74 -2.40 -7.25
CA ASN A 243 -17.79 -1.90 -6.36
C ASN A 243 -18.65 -0.77 -6.98
N THR A 244 -18.18 -0.07 -8.03
CA THR A 244 -19.05 0.94 -8.68
C THR A 244 -20.11 0.31 -9.59
N LEU A 245 -20.02 -0.99 -9.87
CA LEU A 245 -20.90 -1.71 -10.79
C LEU A 245 -21.94 -2.59 -10.09
N THR A 246 -21.80 -2.75 -8.78
CA THR A 246 -22.69 -3.52 -7.89
C THR A 246 -23.81 -2.63 -7.38
#